data_AF-A0AAW4GCE4-F1
#
_entry.id   AF-A0AAW4GCE4-F1
#
_cell.length_a   1.000
_cell.length_b   1.000
_cell.length_c   1.000
_cell.angle_alpha   90.00
_cell.angle_beta   90.00
_cell.angle_gamma   90.00
#
_symmetry.space_group_name_H-M   'P 1'
#
loop_
_entity.id
_entity.type
_entity.pdbx_description
1 polymer ?
#
loop_
_entity_poly.entity_id
_entity_poly.type
_entity_poly.pdbx_seq_one_letter_code
_entity_poly.pdbx_strand_id
1 'polypeptide(L)'
;MDAATVREMLRRAGGQHYLRWAARVRATCYCLHPIHLHRRHGLVAADRFTIRCGNRRAAVCISCSRLYAADTWQLVHAGIVGGHHNIPDTITAHPQVFLTLTAPSFGQVHPPEHRTRGGQPRRPGTYDYRGHVLFSWWAPTLWQRFTMRLRRLLAAQLTTLGLPKDTVRLSFLKVHENQTRLIPHYHAVIRLDRPDTTRRQCDAVDFPVSSSELAALAVEAARWTRQSRSGSVARSPDTSPSTSPNQSPIQGSAHAPSAQPPATTRPSRPK
;
A
#
# COMPACT_ATOMS: atom_id res chain seq x y z
N MET A 1 15.41 -30.13 -4.63
CA MET A 1 16.39 -29.87 -3.55
C MET A 1 17.62 -30.68 -3.91
N ASP A 2 18.80 -30.08 -3.98
CA ASP A 2 20.01 -30.80 -4.42
C ASP A 2 20.65 -31.63 -3.28
N ALA A 3 21.51 -32.58 -3.65
CA ALA A 3 22.14 -33.49 -2.68
C ALA A 3 23.10 -32.76 -1.71
N ALA A 4 23.68 -31.63 -2.13
CA ALA A 4 24.55 -30.83 -1.28
C ALA A 4 23.75 -30.16 -0.14
N THR A 5 22.59 -29.60 -0.46
CA THR A 5 21.65 -29.02 0.52
C THR A 5 21.20 -30.08 1.51
N VAL A 6 20.83 -31.27 1.04
CA VAL A 6 20.41 -32.37 1.93
C VAL A 6 21.54 -32.80 2.87
N ARG A 7 22.78 -32.95 2.38
CA ARG A 7 23.94 -33.26 3.23
C ARG A 7 24.19 -32.19 4.29
N GLU A 8 24.11 -30.91 3.93
CA GLU A 8 24.28 -29.81 4.88
C GLU A 8 23.13 -29.77 5.91
N MET A 9 21.90 -30.09 5.51
CA MET A 9 20.76 -30.20 6.42
C MET A 9 20.99 -31.33 7.44
N LEU A 10 21.40 -32.52 6.99
CA LEU A 10 21.70 -33.66 7.86
C LEU A 10 22.86 -33.34 8.82
N ARG A 11 23.94 -32.73 8.31
CA ARG A 11 25.10 -32.31 9.13
C ARG A 11 24.69 -31.32 10.22
N ARG A 12 23.82 -30.35 9.91
CA ARG A 12 23.33 -29.38 10.90
C ARG A 12 22.38 -30.01 11.91
N ALA A 13 21.50 -30.91 11.45
CA ALA A 13 20.54 -31.59 12.31
C ALA A 13 21.21 -32.52 13.33
N GLY A 14 22.26 -33.23 12.92
CA GLY A 14 23.04 -34.13 13.79
C GLY A 14 24.08 -33.43 14.68
N GLY A 15 24.26 -32.11 14.55
CA GLY A 15 25.29 -31.37 15.30
C GLY A 15 24.87 -31.01 16.72
N GLN A 16 25.81 -31.06 17.67
CA GLN A 16 25.63 -30.65 19.08
C GLN A 16 25.10 -29.21 19.27
N HIS A 17 25.27 -28.34 18.28
CA HIS A 17 24.80 -26.95 18.31
C HIS A 17 23.42 -26.74 17.66
N TYR A 18 22.75 -27.82 17.21
CA TYR A 18 21.48 -27.75 16.50
C TYR A 18 20.42 -26.98 17.28
N LEU A 19 20.19 -27.31 18.55
CA LEU A 19 19.15 -26.66 19.37
C LEU A 19 19.38 -25.16 19.49
N ARG A 20 20.62 -24.73 19.76
CA ARG A 20 21.00 -23.31 19.84
C ARG A 20 20.87 -22.60 18.49
N TRP A 21 21.20 -23.27 17.40
CA TRP A 21 20.98 -22.76 16.05
C TRP A 21 19.49 -22.63 15.73
N ALA A 22 18.70 -23.67 15.97
CA ALA A 22 17.26 -23.70 15.73
C ALA A 22 16.52 -22.64 16.54
N ALA A 23 16.91 -22.43 17.80
CA ALA A 23 16.39 -21.35 18.64
C ALA A 23 16.64 -19.97 18.02
N ARG A 24 17.84 -19.70 17.49
CA ARG A 24 18.16 -18.43 16.80
C ARG A 24 17.37 -18.25 15.50
N VAL A 25 17.20 -19.33 14.73
CA VAL A 25 16.40 -19.29 13.50
C VAL A 25 14.93 -19.00 13.81
N ARG A 26 14.35 -19.67 14.81
CA ARG A 26 12.99 -19.39 15.29
C ARG A 26 12.84 -17.97 15.82
N ALA A 27 13.81 -17.47 16.58
CA ALA A 27 13.80 -16.11 17.12
C ALA A 27 13.79 -15.01 16.04
N THR A 28 14.28 -15.30 14.84
CA THR A 28 14.23 -14.37 13.70
C THR A 28 13.05 -14.64 12.76
N CYS A 29 12.08 -15.46 13.18
CA CYS A 29 10.96 -15.95 12.37
C CYS A 29 11.44 -16.51 11.02
N TYR A 30 12.54 -17.28 11.03
CA TYR A 30 13.10 -17.90 9.83
C TYR A 30 13.53 -16.88 8.76
N CYS A 31 14.02 -15.71 9.15
CA CYS A 31 14.56 -14.72 8.22
C CYS A 31 15.74 -15.31 7.43
N LEU A 32 15.72 -15.18 6.09
CA LEU A 32 16.82 -15.65 5.23
C LEU A 32 18.03 -14.72 5.24
N HIS A 33 17.84 -13.47 5.65
CA HIS A 33 18.87 -12.43 5.69
C HIS A 33 18.85 -11.72 7.05
N PRO A 34 19.12 -12.43 8.17
CA PRO A 34 19.09 -11.82 9.48
C PRO A 34 20.15 -10.71 9.60
N ILE A 35 19.81 -9.62 10.26
CA ILE A 35 20.77 -8.56 10.60
C ILE A 35 21.53 -9.03 11.84
N HIS A 36 22.85 -9.10 11.72
CA HIS A 36 23.75 -9.45 12.82
C HIS A 36 24.13 -8.18 13.57
N LEU A 37 23.69 -8.10 14.82
CA LEU A 37 23.99 -7.00 15.70
C LEU A 37 25.06 -7.43 16.70
N HIS A 38 26.01 -6.53 16.90
CA HIS A 38 27.21 -6.76 17.70
C HIS A 38 27.24 -5.74 18.82
N ARG A 39 27.12 -6.21 20.06
CA ARG A 39 27.32 -5.35 21.23
C ARG A 39 28.82 -5.28 21.56
N ARG A 40 29.40 -4.09 21.58
CA ARG A 40 30.79 -3.85 21.98
C ARG A 40 30.81 -3.12 23.31
N HIS A 41 30.64 -3.85 24.41
CA HIS A 41 30.95 -3.35 25.76
C HIS A 41 32.08 -4.20 26.32
N GLY A 42 33.21 -3.57 26.64
CA GLY A 42 34.48 -4.23 26.99
C GLY A 42 34.51 -4.99 28.32
N LEU A 43 33.35 -5.36 28.87
CA LEU A 43 33.21 -6.01 30.18
C LEU A 43 32.68 -7.45 30.06
N VAL A 44 32.14 -7.85 28.91
CA VAL A 44 31.67 -9.23 28.64
C VAL A 44 32.00 -9.59 27.18
N ALA A 45 32.30 -10.86 26.91
CA ALA A 45 32.51 -11.37 25.55
C ALA A 45 31.41 -10.89 24.59
N ALA A 46 31.78 -10.52 23.36
CA ALA A 46 30.88 -9.85 22.41
C ALA A 46 29.55 -10.60 22.20
N ASP A 47 28.46 -10.04 22.72
CA ASP A 47 27.11 -10.56 22.47
C ASP A 47 26.72 -10.30 21.01
N ARG A 48 26.62 -11.38 20.24
CA ARG A 48 26.07 -11.38 18.88
C ARG A 48 24.60 -11.77 18.96
N PHE A 49 23.72 -10.84 18.63
CA PHE A 49 22.30 -11.10 18.49
C PHE A 49 21.85 -10.91 17.03
N THR A 50 20.77 -11.59 16.67
CA THR A 50 20.22 -11.54 15.31
C THR A 50 18.80 -11.06 15.35
N ILE A 51 18.46 -10.11 14.49
CA ILE A 51 17.08 -9.68 14.25
C ILE A 51 16.70 -9.94 12.81
N ARG A 52 15.40 -10.06 12.53
CA ARG A 52 14.89 -10.15 11.16
C ARG A 52 15.23 -8.89 10.37
N CYS A 53 15.53 -9.00 9.07
CA CYS A 53 15.78 -7.80 8.25
C CYS A 53 14.55 -6.92 8.02
N GLY A 54 13.34 -7.47 8.18
CA GLY A 54 12.10 -6.75 7.91
C GLY A 54 11.93 -6.30 6.45
N ASN A 55 12.75 -6.79 5.53
CA ASN A 55 12.69 -6.39 4.13
C ASN A 55 11.41 -6.95 3.49
N ARG A 56 10.62 -6.04 2.92
CA ARG A 56 9.30 -6.36 2.34
C ARG A 56 9.39 -6.85 0.89
N ARG A 57 10.57 -6.81 0.28
CA ARG A 57 10.79 -7.27 -1.10
C ARG A 57 11.05 -8.77 -1.13
N ALA A 58 10.16 -9.53 -1.78
CA ALA A 58 10.30 -10.99 -1.92
C ALA A 58 11.63 -11.40 -2.56
N ALA A 59 12.10 -10.63 -3.55
CA ALA A 59 13.40 -10.82 -4.20
C ALA A 59 14.60 -10.65 -3.25
N VAL A 60 14.45 -9.89 -2.15
CA VAL A 60 15.51 -9.76 -1.14
C VAL A 60 15.31 -10.75 -0.01
N CYS A 61 14.10 -10.93 0.53
CA CYS A 61 13.87 -11.92 1.59
C CYS A 61 12.43 -12.45 1.54
N ILE A 62 12.24 -13.61 0.90
CA ILE A 62 10.91 -14.23 0.76
C ILE A 62 10.25 -14.54 2.11
N SER A 63 11.01 -14.92 3.14
CA SER A 63 10.48 -15.19 4.47
C SER A 63 9.88 -13.93 5.13
N CYS A 64 10.65 -12.84 5.20
CA CYS A 64 10.17 -11.59 5.78
C CYS A 64 9.06 -10.94 4.96
N SER A 65 9.11 -11.03 3.62
CA SER A 65 8.04 -10.47 2.78
C SER A 65 6.74 -11.26 2.92
N ARG A 66 6.78 -12.59 3.01
CA ARG A 66 5.59 -13.43 3.22
C ARG A 66 4.93 -13.16 4.56
N LEU A 67 5.74 -13.04 5.63
CA LEU A 67 5.21 -12.69 6.95
C LEU A 67 4.55 -11.30 6.92
N TYR A 68 5.20 -10.30 6.34
CA TYR A 68 4.61 -8.97 6.16
C TYR A 68 3.30 -9.01 5.36
N ALA A 69 3.25 -9.79 4.27
CA ALA A 69 2.05 -9.93 3.45
C ALA A 69 0.91 -10.60 4.23
N ALA A 70 1.21 -11.63 5.02
CA ALA A 70 0.23 -12.29 5.89
C ALA A 70 -0.30 -11.35 6.97
N ASP A 71 0.58 -10.61 7.66
CA ASP A 71 0.20 -9.61 8.67
C ASP A 71 -0.68 -8.52 8.05
N THR A 72 -0.29 -8.01 6.88
CA THR A 72 -1.08 -7.02 6.13
C THR A 72 -2.43 -7.58 5.71
N TRP A 73 -2.47 -8.84 5.26
CA TRP A 73 -3.71 -9.51 4.90
C TRP A 73 -4.67 -9.59 6.09
N GLN A 74 -4.20 -9.95 7.28
CA GLN A 74 -5.04 -9.98 8.48
C GLN A 74 -5.65 -8.60 8.78
N LEU A 75 -4.85 -7.53 8.68
CA LEU A 75 -5.33 -6.15 8.87
C LEU A 75 -6.38 -5.73 7.83
N VAL A 76 -6.12 -6.01 6.55
CA VAL A 76 -7.05 -5.72 5.45
C VAL A 76 -8.35 -6.51 5.63
N HIS A 77 -8.22 -7.82 5.87
CA HIS A 77 -9.35 -8.73 5.99
C HIS A 77 -10.23 -8.37 7.18
N ALA A 78 -9.64 -8.12 8.35
CA ALA A 78 -10.37 -7.63 9.52
C ALA A 78 -11.08 -6.30 9.24
N GLY A 79 -10.39 -5.37 8.57
CA GLY A 79 -10.91 -4.05 8.24
C GLY A 79 -11.96 -3.99 7.12
N ILE A 80 -12.17 -5.07 6.37
CA ILE A 80 -13.19 -5.14 5.29
C ILE A 80 -14.33 -6.08 5.65
N VAL A 81 -14.03 -7.22 6.26
CA VAL A 81 -15.00 -8.29 6.57
C VAL A 81 -15.51 -8.22 8.01
N GLY A 82 -14.68 -7.80 8.96
CA GLY A 82 -15.06 -7.78 10.38
C GLY A 82 -15.24 -9.19 10.95
N GLY A 83 -15.86 -9.28 12.13
CA GLY A 83 -16.17 -10.54 12.81
C GLY A 83 -15.01 -11.19 13.57
N HIS A 84 -13.83 -10.56 13.59
CA HIS A 84 -12.65 -11.03 14.32
C HIS A 84 -11.75 -9.86 14.73
N HIS A 85 -10.73 -10.13 15.54
CA HIS A 85 -9.80 -9.12 16.07
C HIS A 85 -10.49 -7.90 16.72
N ASN A 86 -11.62 -8.13 17.41
CA ASN A 86 -12.48 -7.09 18.02
C ASN A 86 -13.06 -6.08 17.03
N ILE A 87 -13.20 -6.46 15.76
CA ILE A 87 -13.87 -5.66 14.74
C ILE A 87 -15.29 -6.23 14.53
N PRO A 88 -16.36 -5.41 14.69
CA PRO A 88 -17.73 -5.85 14.40
C PRO A 88 -17.90 -6.31 12.96
N ASP A 89 -18.81 -7.24 12.70
CA ASP A 89 -19.20 -7.66 11.34
C ASP A 89 -19.97 -6.56 10.57
N THR A 90 -20.61 -5.64 11.30
CA THR A 90 -21.33 -4.47 10.76
C THR A 90 -20.46 -3.55 9.90
N ILE A 91 -19.13 -3.65 10.00
CA ILE A 91 -18.21 -2.85 9.18
C ILE A 91 -18.35 -3.09 7.67
N THR A 92 -18.93 -4.22 7.28
CA THR A 92 -19.20 -4.57 5.87
C THR A 92 -20.21 -3.62 5.23
N ALA A 93 -21.09 -3.02 6.03
CA ALA A 93 -22.08 -2.05 5.59
C ALA A 93 -21.55 -0.60 5.59
N HIS A 94 -20.35 -0.35 6.11
CA HIS A 94 -19.77 0.99 6.13
C HIS A 94 -19.38 1.45 4.71
N PRO A 95 -19.66 2.72 4.34
CA PRO A 95 -19.19 3.28 3.08
C PRO A 95 -17.68 3.16 2.96
N GLN A 96 -17.23 2.51 1.89
CA GLN A 96 -15.83 2.24 1.65
C GLN A 96 -15.48 2.32 0.18
N VAL A 97 -14.25 2.75 -0.08
CA VAL A 97 -13.68 2.83 -1.42
C VAL A 97 -12.30 2.20 -1.44
N PHE A 98 -12.05 1.38 -2.45
CA PHE A 98 -10.71 0.96 -2.82
C PHE A 98 -10.20 1.88 -3.93
N LEU A 99 -9.05 2.52 -3.71
CA LEU A 99 -8.47 3.42 -4.69
C LEU A 99 -6.99 3.16 -4.88
N THR A 100 -6.51 3.49 -6.08
CA THR A 100 -5.09 3.46 -6.42
C THR A 100 -4.63 4.86 -6.80
N LEU A 101 -3.70 5.42 -6.02
CA LEU A 101 -3.04 6.69 -6.33
C LEU A 101 -1.74 6.40 -7.07
N THR A 102 -1.78 6.56 -8.39
CA THR A 102 -0.63 6.35 -9.26
C THR A 102 0.10 7.66 -9.52
N ALA A 103 1.41 7.58 -9.62
CA ALA A 103 2.26 8.67 -10.06
C ALA A 103 1.87 9.18 -11.46
N PRO A 104 2.18 10.44 -11.79
CA PRO A 104 2.08 10.91 -13.16
C PRO A 104 3.03 10.13 -14.08
N SER A 105 2.82 10.28 -15.40
CA SER A 105 3.79 9.84 -16.39
C SER A 105 4.98 10.80 -16.40
N PHE A 106 6.19 10.26 -16.47
CA PHE A 106 7.45 11.01 -16.64
C PHE A 106 8.06 10.80 -18.03
N GLY A 107 7.31 10.17 -18.93
CA GLY A 107 7.77 9.73 -20.24
C GLY A 107 7.39 8.28 -20.51
N GLN A 108 7.47 7.87 -21.77
CA GLN A 108 7.06 6.53 -22.18
C GLN A 108 8.05 5.48 -21.67
N VAL A 109 7.53 4.41 -21.08
CA VAL A 109 8.31 3.25 -20.62
C VAL A 109 7.95 2.00 -21.41
N HIS A 110 8.85 1.03 -21.44
CA HIS A 110 8.54 -0.32 -21.89
C HIS A 110 7.49 -0.95 -20.96
N PRO A 111 6.54 -1.72 -21.51
CA PRO A 111 5.48 -2.31 -20.73
C PRO A 111 6.05 -3.36 -19.74
N PRO A 112 5.39 -3.61 -18.61
CA PRO A 112 5.93 -4.44 -17.54
C PRO A 112 6.24 -5.89 -17.95
N GLU A 113 5.50 -6.43 -18.93
CA GLU A 113 5.70 -7.76 -19.51
C GLU A 113 6.95 -7.86 -20.41
N HIS A 114 7.62 -6.75 -20.71
CA HIS A 114 8.83 -6.76 -21.53
C HIS A 114 9.99 -7.45 -20.79
N ARG A 115 10.35 -8.65 -21.25
CA ARG A 115 11.31 -9.59 -20.61
C ARG A 115 12.55 -8.97 -19.96
N THR A 116 13.21 -8.03 -20.64
CA THR A 116 14.50 -7.45 -20.18
C THR A 116 14.47 -5.96 -19.86
N ARG A 117 13.41 -5.25 -20.28
CA ARG A 117 13.35 -3.77 -20.23
C ARG A 117 12.09 -3.25 -19.59
N GLY A 118 11.21 -4.08 -19.03
CA GLY A 118 9.96 -3.65 -18.41
C GLY A 118 10.19 -2.50 -17.43
N GLY A 119 9.43 -1.42 -17.58
CA GLY A 119 9.57 -0.21 -16.77
C GLY A 119 10.72 0.74 -17.14
N GLN A 120 11.66 0.34 -18.00
CA GLN A 120 12.72 1.24 -18.47
C GLN A 120 12.16 2.29 -19.43
N PRO A 121 12.69 3.53 -19.43
CA PRO A 121 12.32 4.55 -20.41
C PRO A 121 12.61 4.11 -21.84
N ARG A 122 11.64 4.26 -22.75
CA ARG A 122 11.86 3.97 -24.19
C ARG A 122 12.83 4.94 -24.84
N ARG A 123 12.81 6.20 -24.38
CA ARG A 123 13.72 7.27 -24.80
C ARG A 123 14.34 7.91 -23.56
N PRO A 124 15.51 7.43 -23.10
CA PRO A 124 16.15 7.94 -21.90
C PRO A 124 16.42 9.45 -21.95
N GLY A 125 16.84 9.99 -23.09
CA GLY A 125 17.19 11.42 -23.22
C GLY A 125 16.02 12.41 -23.02
N THR A 126 14.78 11.93 -23.10
CA THR A 126 13.57 12.77 -22.95
C THR A 126 12.73 12.37 -21.73
N TYR A 127 13.24 11.46 -20.90
CA TYR A 127 12.52 10.99 -19.71
C TYR A 127 12.78 11.93 -18.52
N ASP A 128 11.73 12.35 -17.83
CA ASP A 128 11.82 13.24 -16.67
C ASP A 128 12.25 12.48 -15.41
N TYR A 129 13.55 12.17 -15.34
CA TYR A 129 14.15 11.55 -14.15
C TYR A 129 14.06 12.43 -12.91
N ARG A 130 14.13 13.75 -13.08
CA ARG A 130 14.05 14.70 -11.96
C ARG A 130 12.67 14.62 -11.32
N GLY A 131 11.61 14.72 -12.12
CA GLY A 131 10.24 14.55 -11.65
C GLY A 131 9.99 13.18 -11.03
N HIS A 132 10.53 12.11 -11.62
CA HIS A 132 10.46 10.76 -11.05
C HIS A 132 11.03 10.72 -9.63
N VAL A 133 12.27 11.16 -9.43
CA VAL A 133 12.93 11.13 -8.11
C VAL A 133 12.22 12.03 -7.12
N LEU A 134 11.86 13.25 -7.53
CA LEU A 134 11.14 14.20 -6.67
C LEU A 134 9.77 13.67 -6.27
N PHE A 135 9.05 13.00 -7.17
CA PHE A 135 7.78 12.36 -6.83
C PHE A 135 7.97 11.28 -5.78
N SER A 136 8.94 10.37 -5.97
CA SER A 136 9.24 9.30 -5.02
C SER A 136 9.60 9.84 -3.64
N TRP A 137 10.41 10.90 -3.59
CA TRP A 137 10.78 11.59 -2.36
C TRP A 137 9.57 12.20 -1.64
N TRP A 138 8.71 12.90 -2.39
CA TRP A 138 7.56 13.62 -1.82
C TRP A 138 6.31 12.75 -1.64
N ALA A 139 6.34 11.46 -2.00
CA ALA A 139 5.17 10.58 -1.93
C ALA A 139 4.50 10.53 -0.53
N PRO A 140 5.23 10.47 0.59
CA PRO A 140 4.62 10.53 1.94
C PRO A 140 3.87 11.83 2.20
N THR A 141 4.42 12.97 1.80
CA THR A 141 3.79 14.28 1.96
C THR A 141 2.58 14.44 1.03
N LEU A 142 2.65 13.90 -0.20
CA LEU A 142 1.51 13.87 -1.11
C LEU A 142 0.35 13.09 -0.51
N TRP A 143 0.62 11.95 0.11
CA TRP A 143 -0.38 11.20 0.87
C TRP A 143 -0.98 12.01 2.02
N GLN A 144 -0.15 12.69 2.81
CA GLN A 144 -0.62 13.56 3.89
C GLN A 144 -1.56 14.65 3.35
N ARG A 145 -1.16 15.37 2.30
CA ARG A 145 -1.97 16.42 1.66
C ARG A 145 -3.28 15.88 1.12
N PHE A 146 -3.24 14.72 0.46
CA PHE A 146 -4.43 14.02 -0.02
C PHE A 146 -5.41 13.74 1.12
N THR A 147 -4.96 13.09 2.21
CA THR A 147 -5.84 12.76 3.34
C THR A 147 -6.33 14.00 4.10
N MET A 148 -5.53 15.07 4.18
CA MET A 148 -5.98 16.35 4.73
C MET A 148 -7.09 16.97 3.89
N ARG A 149 -6.93 17.01 2.55
CA ARG A 149 -7.94 17.55 1.64
C ARG A 149 -9.20 16.71 1.66
N LEU A 150 -9.08 15.38 1.66
CA LEU A 150 -10.23 14.48 1.74
C LEU A 150 -11.04 14.69 3.02
N ARG A 151 -10.38 14.81 4.19
CA ARG A 151 -11.08 15.12 5.45
C ARG A 151 -11.77 16.49 5.41
N ARG A 152 -11.14 17.51 4.81
CA ARG A 152 -11.75 18.85 4.67
C ARG A 152 -12.97 18.82 3.77
N LEU A 153 -12.91 18.08 2.66
CA LEU A 153 -14.02 17.91 1.74
C LEU A 153 -15.19 17.15 2.39
N LEU A 154 -14.89 16.07 3.10
CA LEU A 154 -15.90 15.34 3.88
C LEU A 154 -16.56 16.25 4.93
N ALA A 155 -15.78 17.01 5.68
CA ALA A 155 -16.32 17.95 6.67
C ALA A 155 -17.19 19.05 6.04
N ALA A 156 -16.84 19.52 4.84
CA ALA A 156 -17.65 20.48 4.10
C ALA A 156 -18.98 19.85 3.65
N GLN A 157 -18.96 18.64 3.10
CA GLN A 157 -20.16 17.90 2.71
C GLN A 157 -21.10 17.69 3.91
N LEU A 158 -20.57 17.27 5.06
CA LEU A 158 -21.36 17.12 6.30
C LEU A 158 -21.98 18.45 6.74
N THR A 159 -21.21 19.54 6.66
CA THR A 159 -21.71 20.89 7.00
C THR A 159 -22.85 21.30 6.07
N THR A 160 -22.75 21.01 4.76
CA THR A 160 -23.84 21.26 3.79
C THR A 160 -25.10 20.46 4.11
N LEU A 161 -24.96 19.25 4.66
CA LEU A 161 -26.07 18.43 5.14
C LEU A 161 -26.60 18.86 6.53
N GLY A 162 -26.06 19.92 7.13
CA GLY A 162 -26.44 20.39 8.47
C GLY A 162 -25.93 19.50 9.61
N LEU A 163 -24.94 18.65 9.35
CA LEU A 163 -24.40 17.68 10.31
C LEU A 163 -23.10 18.17 10.96
N PRO A 164 -22.85 17.81 12.23
CA PRO A 164 -21.55 18.01 12.88
C PRO A 164 -20.40 17.34 12.09
N LYS A 165 -19.22 17.96 12.08
CA LYS A 165 -18.05 17.49 11.31
C LYS A 165 -17.46 16.18 11.85
N ASP A 166 -17.74 15.89 13.11
CA ASP A 166 -17.33 14.68 13.82
C ASP A 166 -18.38 13.56 13.71
N THR A 167 -19.48 13.73 12.95
CA THR A 167 -20.49 12.67 12.74
C THR A 167 -19.88 11.38 12.19
N VAL A 168 -18.82 11.47 11.38
CA VAL A 168 -18.11 10.33 10.83
C VAL A 168 -16.59 10.50 10.98
N ARG A 169 -15.91 9.38 11.20
CA ARG A 169 -14.45 9.25 11.22
C ARG A 169 -13.99 8.66 9.90
N LEU A 170 -12.99 9.28 9.28
CA LEU A 170 -12.33 8.71 8.11
C LEU A 170 -11.19 7.78 8.53
N SER A 171 -11.36 6.49 8.30
CA SER A 171 -10.37 5.44 8.52
C SER A 171 -9.73 5.04 7.19
N PHE A 172 -8.44 4.72 7.21
CA PHE A 172 -7.78 4.19 6.02
C PHE A 172 -6.69 3.20 6.37
N LEU A 173 -6.48 2.28 5.44
CA LEU A 173 -5.27 1.48 5.32
C LEU A 173 -4.65 1.80 3.97
N LYS A 174 -3.33 1.96 3.92
CA LYS A 174 -2.61 2.07 2.65
C LYS A 174 -1.48 1.05 2.57
N VAL A 175 -1.31 0.51 1.37
CA VAL A 175 -0.16 -0.30 0.97
C VAL A 175 0.60 0.46 -0.09
N HIS A 176 1.92 0.44 0.03
CA HIS A 176 2.83 1.01 -0.92
C HIS A 176 3.41 -0.11 -1.78
N GLU A 177 3.26 0.01 -3.09
CA GLU A 177 3.83 -0.91 -4.06
C GLU A 177 4.60 -0.13 -5.13
N ASN A 178 5.73 -0.69 -5.54
CA ASN A 178 6.55 -0.11 -6.58
C ASN A 178 6.10 -0.66 -7.94
N GLN A 179 5.84 0.24 -8.87
CA GLN A 179 5.69 -0.13 -10.28
C GLN A 179 7.01 -0.75 -10.80
N THR A 180 6.97 -1.43 -11.93
CA THR A 180 8.18 -1.99 -12.58
C THR A 180 9.27 -0.95 -12.82
N ARG A 181 8.88 0.32 -13.02
CA ARG A 181 9.79 1.47 -13.13
C ARG A 181 10.26 2.05 -11.78
N LEU A 182 10.04 1.34 -10.68
CA LEU A 182 10.41 1.70 -9.30
C LEU A 182 9.76 2.98 -8.75
N ILE A 183 8.66 3.42 -9.37
CA ILE A 183 7.88 4.55 -8.88
C ILE A 183 6.81 4.04 -7.92
N PRO A 184 6.67 4.69 -6.75
CA PRO A 184 5.66 4.33 -5.77
C PRO A 184 4.24 4.59 -6.30
N HIS A 185 3.34 3.64 -6.10
CA HIS A 185 1.89 3.93 -6.04
C HIS A 185 1.32 3.46 -4.71
N TYR A 186 0.18 4.03 -4.33
CA TYR A 186 -0.54 3.64 -3.13
C TYR A 186 -1.84 2.96 -3.48
N HIS A 187 -2.03 1.75 -2.98
CA HIS A 187 -3.35 1.12 -2.87
C HIS A 187 -3.92 1.47 -1.49
N ALA A 188 -5.14 1.97 -1.44
CA ALA A 188 -5.76 2.34 -0.19
C ALA A 188 -7.21 1.87 -0.12
N VAL A 189 -7.57 1.35 1.04
CA VAL A 189 -8.96 1.18 1.46
C VAL A 189 -9.27 2.36 2.37
N ILE A 190 -10.28 3.16 2.01
CA ILE A 190 -10.77 4.27 2.82
C ILE A 190 -12.21 3.94 3.20
N ARG A 191 -12.52 4.04 4.48
CA ARG A 191 -13.82 3.69 5.06
C ARG A 191 -14.30 4.81 5.99
N LEU A 192 -15.60 5.04 6.00
CA LEU A 192 -16.24 5.88 7.00
C LEU A 192 -16.66 5.02 8.19
N ASP A 193 -16.26 5.45 9.39
CA ASP A 193 -16.64 4.83 10.65
C ASP A 193 -17.41 5.84 11.49
N ARG A 194 -18.14 5.37 12.50
CA ARG A 194 -18.66 6.26 13.54
C ARG A 194 -17.57 6.56 14.57
N PRO A 195 -17.57 7.75 15.18
CA PRO A 195 -16.72 8.01 16.35
C PRO A 195 -17.09 7.04 17.47
N ASP A 196 -16.11 6.60 18.26
CA ASP A 196 -16.34 5.77 19.43
C ASP A 196 -16.99 6.61 20.56
N THR A 197 -18.25 7.02 20.40
CA THR A 197 -19.06 7.58 21.48
C THR A 197 -19.87 6.47 22.11
N THR A 198 -19.24 5.76 23.06
CA THR A 198 -19.79 4.68 23.89
C THR A 198 -20.22 3.43 23.13
N ARG A 199 -19.76 2.29 23.65
CA ARG A 199 -19.95 0.90 23.19
C ARG A 199 -21.41 0.40 23.21
N ARG A 200 -22.41 1.28 23.06
CA ARG A 200 -23.84 0.93 23.07
C ARG A 200 -24.56 1.59 21.90
N GLN A 201 -25.37 0.75 21.25
CA GLN A 201 -26.39 0.99 20.22
C GLN A 201 -25.86 1.04 18.78
N CYS A 202 -26.13 0.01 17.96
CA CYS A 202 -27.42 -0.49 17.40
C CYS A 202 -27.76 0.20 16.06
N ASP A 203 -27.45 -0.54 14.99
CA ASP A 203 -28.34 -0.95 13.89
C ASP A 203 -28.91 0.07 12.91
N ALA A 204 -28.73 1.38 13.11
CA ALA A 204 -28.99 2.34 12.03
C ALA A 204 -27.82 2.32 11.03
N VAL A 205 -28.01 1.73 9.85
CA VAL A 205 -26.98 1.52 8.81
C VAL A 205 -26.74 2.77 7.96
N ASP A 206 -27.54 3.83 8.14
CA ASP A 206 -27.45 4.99 7.26
C ASP A 206 -26.28 5.88 7.64
N PHE A 207 -25.29 5.90 6.75
CA PHE A 207 -24.25 6.90 6.72
C PHE A 207 -24.73 8.09 5.88
N PRO A 208 -24.43 9.33 6.31
CA PRO A 208 -24.84 10.53 5.56
C PRO A 208 -24.10 10.70 4.23
N VAL A 209 -23.08 9.87 3.98
CA VAL A 209 -22.25 9.89 2.78
C VAL A 209 -22.10 8.46 2.30
N SER A 210 -22.56 8.19 1.09
CA SER A 210 -22.46 6.91 0.41
C SER A 210 -21.05 6.61 -0.11
N SER A 211 -20.78 5.38 -0.54
CA SER A 211 -19.50 4.98 -1.14
C SER A 211 -19.19 5.74 -2.44
N SER A 212 -20.21 6.05 -3.25
CA SER A 212 -20.03 6.80 -4.50
C SER A 212 -19.68 8.26 -4.25
N GLU A 213 -20.32 8.90 -3.27
CA GLU A 213 -19.97 10.26 -2.83
C GLU A 213 -18.57 10.28 -2.24
N LEU A 214 -18.23 9.33 -1.36
CA LEU A 214 -16.87 9.20 -0.84
C LEU A 214 -15.83 9.03 -1.97
N ALA A 215 -16.15 8.25 -3.00
CA ALA A 215 -15.28 8.08 -4.17
C ALA A 215 -15.10 9.41 -4.92
N ALA A 216 -16.18 10.18 -5.11
CA ALA A 216 -16.12 11.49 -5.75
C ALA A 216 -15.24 12.47 -4.96
N LEU A 217 -15.41 12.53 -3.63
CA LEU A 217 -14.57 13.35 -2.75
C LEU A 217 -13.10 12.92 -2.80
N ALA A 218 -12.83 11.61 -2.86
CA ALA A 218 -11.47 11.09 -2.99
C ALA A 218 -10.82 11.46 -4.33
N VAL A 219 -11.57 11.39 -5.44
CA VAL A 219 -11.10 11.83 -6.76
C VAL A 219 -10.82 13.34 -6.74
N GLU A 220 -11.69 14.15 -6.17
CA GLU A 220 -11.47 15.59 -6.04
C GLU A 220 -10.23 15.90 -5.19
N ALA A 221 -10.06 15.24 -4.04
CA ALA A 221 -8.89 15.40 -3.19
C ALA A 221 -7.59 15.03 -3.93
N ALA A 222 -7.61 13.98 -4.74
CA ALA A 222 -6.47 13.57 -5.55
C ALA A 222 -6.15 14.60 -6.65
N ARG A 223 -7.16 15.14 -7.34
CA ARG A 223 -7.00 16.20 -8.35
C ARG A 223 -6.41 17.47 -7.74
N TRP A 224 -6.94 17.91 -6.59
CA TRP A 224 -6.42 19.07 -5.86
C TRP A 224 -4.94 18.87 -5.48
N THR A 225 -4.60 17.70 -4.91
CA THR A 225 -3.22 17.38 -4.49
C THR A 225 -2.24 17.42 -5.67
N ARG A 226 -2.68 17.06 -6.88
CA ARG A 226 -1.89 17.16 -8.11
C ARG A 226 -1.65 18.61 -8.52
N GLN A 227 -2.67 19.46 -8.45
CA GLN A 227 -2.65 20.84 -8.94
C GLN A 227 -1.94 21.82 -7.99
N SER A 228 -1.99 21.59 -6.67
CA SER A 228 -1.35 22.49 -5.67
C SER A 228 0.17 22.57 -5.74
N ARG A 229 0.82 21.86 -6.68
CA ARG A 229 2.26 22.00 -6.98
C ARG A 229 2.53 22.85 -8.22
N SER A 230 1.55 23.03 -9.10
CA SER A 230 1.69 23.79 -10.34
C SER A 230 1.70 25.31 -10.12
N GLY A 231 1.26 25.78 -8.95
CA GLY A 231 1.09 27.19 -8.62
C GLY A 231 2.32 27.92 -8.05
N SER A 232 3.51 27.32 -8.05
CA SER A 232 4.74 27.95 -7.50
C SER A 232 5.87 28.11 -8.54
N VAL A 233 5.57 27.99 -9.83
CA VAL A 233 6.46 28.45 -10.89
C VAL A 233 5.77 29.64 -11.54
N ALA A 234 6.08 30.84 -11.04
CA ALA A 234 5.81 32.06 -11.79
C ALA A 234 6.49 31.92 -13.16
N ARG A 235 5.70 31.94 -14.24
CA ARG A 235 6.20 32.08 -15.59
C ARG A 235 6.87 33.46 -15.69
N SER A 236 8.17 33.50 -15.96
CA SER A 236 8.72 34.65 -16.67
C SER A 236 8.10 34.69 -18.06
N PRO A 237 7.70 35.87 -18.56
CA PRO A 237 7.23 36.00 -19.93
C PRO A 237 8.45 36.06 -20.84
N ASP A 238 8.61 35.06 -21.70
CA ASP A 238 9.37 35.24 -22.93
C ASP A 238 8.68 34.51 -24.09
N THR A 239 7.86 35.29 -24.79
CA THR A 239 7.74 35.45 -26.25
C THR A 239 7.96 34.22 -27.19
N SER A 240 6.86 33.49 -27.47
CA SER A 240 6.25 33.02 -28.77
C SER A 240 7.09 32.53 -29.99
N PRO A 241 6.51 31.81 -31.02
CA PRO A 241 5.19 31.12 -31.13
C PRO A 241 5.17 29.71 -31.83
N SER A 242 3.97 29.09 -31.83
CA SER A 242 3.43 27.97 -32.65
C SER A 242 3.84 26.53 -32.24
N THR A 243 2.97 25.51 -32.16
CA THR A 243 1.65 25.22 -32.77
C THR A 243 0.82 24.28 -31.86
N SER A 244 -0.51 24.46 -31.83
CA SER A 244 -1.55 23.65 -31.13
C SER A 244 -1.97 22.41 -31.96
N PRO A 245 -2.99 21.60 -31.57
CA PRO A 245 -3.41 21.14 -30.24
C PRO A 245 -3.63 19.59 -30.22
N ASN A 246 -3.56 18.93 -29.05
CA ASN A 246 -4.45 17.79 -28.82
C ASN A 246 -4.77 17.64 -27.32
N GLN A 247 -6.01 17.95 -26.98
CA GLN A 247 -6.60 17.75 -25.67
C GLN A 247 -7.34 16.40 -25.68
N SER A 248 -7.12 15.57 -24.66
CA SER A 248 -8.06 14.53 -24.27
C SER A 248 -7.94 14.27 -22.76
N PRO A 249 -9.06 14.20 -22.01
CA PRO A 249 -9.04 14.06 -20.56
C PRO A 249 -8.95 12.58 -20.15
N ILE A 250 -8.00 12.23 -19.29
CA ILE A 250 -7.94 10.89 -18.69
C ILE A 250 -8.85 10.82 -17.47
N GLN A 251 -9.83 9.91 -17.56
CA GLN A 251 -10.80 9.52 -16.56
C GLN A 251 -10.12 8.81 -15.37
N GLY A 252 -10.63 9.06 -14.16
CA GLY A 252 -10.34 8.26 -12.97
C GLY A 252 -11.49 7.29 -12.75
N SER A 253 -11.21 5.99 -12.72
CA SER A 253 -12.20 4.98 -12.36
C SER A 253 -12.05 4.62 -10.88
N ALA A 254 -13.14 4.77 -10.14
CA ALA A 254 -13.35 4.15 -8.83
C ALA A 254 -14.39 3.04 -9.05
N HIS A 255 -14.12 1.84 -8.54
CA HIS A 255 -15.08 0.74 -8.56
C HIS A 255 -15.55 0.46 -7.14
N ALA A 256 -16.87 0.40 -6.96
CA ALA A 256 -17.48 -0.24 -5.81
C ALA A 256 -17.31 -1.76 -5.98
N PRO A 257 -16.96 -2.50 -4.91
CA PRO A 257 -16.86 -3.95 -4.99
C PRO A 257 -18.25 -4.56 -5.23
N SER A 258 -18.42 -5.28 -6.34
CA SER A 258 -19.56 -6.16 -6.55
C SER A 258 -19.30 -7.47 -5.81
N ALA A 259 -20.23 -7.87 -4.93
CA ALA A 259 -20.17 -9.12 -4.19
C ALA A 259 -20.76 -10.24 -5.04
N GLN A 260 -19.96 -11.27 -5.36
CA GLN A 260 -20.44 -12.64 -5.62
C GLN A 260 -19.30 -13.67 -5.40
N PRO A 261 -19.58 -14.81 -4.74
CA PRO A 261 -18.56 -15.79 -4.35
C PRO A 261 -18.23 -16.77 -5.50
N PRO A 262 -17.05 -17.43 -5.48
CA PRO A 262 -16.75 -18.48 -6.45
C PRO A 262 -17.42 -19.81 -6.05
N ALA A 263 -18.23 -20.36 -6.97
CA ALA A 263 -18.68 -21.73 -6.91
C ALA A 263 -17.51 -22.67 -7.29
N THR A 264 -17.22 -23.63 -6.42
CA THR A 264 -16.26 -24.71 -6.61
C THR A 264 -16.87 -25.85 -7.41
N THR A 265 -16.28 -26.22 -8.55
CA THR A 265 -16.56 -27.51 -9.20
C THR A 265 -15.26 -28.28 -9.41
N ARG A 266 -15.25 -29.49 -8.85
CA ARG A 266 -14.13 -30.44 -8.73
C ARG A 266 -13.96 -31.22 -10.05
N PRO A 267 -12.73 -31.55 -10.50
CA PRO A 267 -12.56 -32.37 -11.69
C PRO A 267 -12.74 -33.86 -11.38
N SER A 268 -13.54 -34.53 -12.21
CA SER A 268 -13.72 -35.98 -12.29
C SER A 268 -12.50 -36.65 -12.94
N ARG A 269 -12.04 -37.75 -12.33
CA ARG A 269 -10.92 -38.60 -12.77
C ARG A 269 -11.45 -39.69 -13.72
N PRO A 270 -10.81 -39.99 -14.86
CA PRO A 270 -11.11 -41.22 -15.61
C PRO A 270 -10.31 -42.42 -15.07
N LYS A 271 -10.86 -43.62 -15.31
CA LYS A 271 -10.47 -44.94 -14.80
C LYS A 271 -9.05 -45.35 -15.18
#